data_AF-A0A3N4J7Z1-F1
#
_entry.id   AF-A0A3N4J7Z1-F1
#
_cell.length_a   1.000
_cell.length_b   1.000
_cell.length_c   1.000
_cell.angle_alpha   90.00
_cell.angle_beta   90.00
_cell.angle_gamma   90.00
#
_symmetry.space_group_name_H-M   'P 1'
#
loop_
_entity.id
_entity.type
_entity.pdbx_description
1 polymer ?
#
loop_
_entity_poly.entity_id
_entity_poly.type
_entity_poly.pdbx_seq_one_letter_code
_entity_poly.pdbx_strand_id
1 'polypeptide(L)'
;FYPKVHRKLNFIERFWCSAEYYARGNYQYSLEGLQEAIPCALDSVSTASIHRCFLACMRILDAYQSGLHYGTAEFHERVYKSHRHVEDKTK
;
A
#
# COMPACT_ATOMS: atom_id res chain seq x y z
N PHE A 1 4.96 16.23 8.82
CA PHE A 1 6.23 16.10 8.05
C PHE A 1 6.13 14.86 7.17
N TYR A 2 6.33 14.98 5.85
CA TYR A 2 6.37 13.81 4.94
C TYR A 2 7.84 13.40 4.73
N PRO A 3 8.25 12.18 5.09
CA PRO A 3 9.62 11.75 4.86
C PRO A 3 9.92 11.68 3.36
N LYS A 4 11.03 12.29 2.93
CA LYS A 4 11.38 12.58 1.53
C LYS A 4 11.44 11.34 0.60
N VAL A 5 11.52 10.13 1.14
CA VAL A 5 11.72 8.88 0.37
C VAL A 5 10.71 7.77 0.70
N HIS A 6 9.61 8.09 1.38
CA HIS A 6 8.70 7.06 1.87
C HIS A 6 7.40 7.02 1.06
N ARG A 7 7.47 6.46 -0.17
CA ARG A 7 6.31 6.30 -1.07
C ARG A 7 5.11 5.62 -0.39
N LYS A 8 5.37 4.65 0.49
CA LYS A 8 4.35 3.95 1.30
C LYS A 8 3.56 4.85 2.26
N LEU A 9 4.10 6.02 2.60
CA LEU A 9 3.39 7.02 3.39
C LEU A 9 2.51 7.91 2.54
N ASN A 10 2.64 7.93 1.20
CA ASN A 10 1.80 8.72 0.32
C ASN A 10 0.46 8.01 0.06
N PHE A 11 -0.65 8.61 0.51
CA PHE A 11 -1.96 7.98 0.37
C PHE A 11 -2.40 7.88 -1.09
N ILE A 12 -1.94 8.79 -1.95
CA ILE A 12 -2.29 8.78 -3.39
C ILE A 12 -1.71 7.56 -4.09
N GLU A 13 -0.58 7.03 -3.62
CA GLU A 13 0.05 5.82 -4.19
C GLU A 13 -0.84 4.60 -3.96
N ARG A 14 -1.50 4.51 -2.80
CA ARG A 14 -2.45 3.43 -2.53
C ARG A 14 -3.72 3.55 -3.38
N PHE A 15 -4.17 4.78 -3.62
CA PHE A 15 -5.26 5.05 -4.57
C PHE A 15 -4.87 4.58 -5.98
N TRP A 16 -3.70 4.98 -6.47
CA TRP A 16 -3.21 4.57 -7.79
C TRP A 16 -3.03 3.07 -7.92
N CYS A 17 -2.50 2.38 -6.90
CA CYS A 17 -2.42 0.92 -6.92
C CYS A 17 -3.80 0.25 -7.09
N SER A 18 -4.85 0.80 -6.47
CA SER A 18 -6.22 0.27 -6.62
C SER A 18 -6.77 0.52 -8.02
N ALA A 19 -6.58 1.73 -8.55
CA ALA A 19 -7.00 2.07 -9.91
C ALA A 19 -6.24 1.25 -10.96
N GLU A 20 -4.92 1.08 -10.81
CA GLU A 20 -4.12 0.23 -11.69
C GLU A 20 -4.57 -1.23 -11.68
N TYR A 21 -4.93 -1.76 -10.50
CA TYR A 21 -5.45 -3.12 -10.39
C TYR A 21 -6.74 -3.30 -11.20
N TYR A 22 -7.65 -2.33 -11.11
CA TYR A 22 -8.88 -2.32 -11.93
C TYR A 22 -8.55 -2.21 -13.42
N ALA A 23 -7.71 -1.24 -13.80
CA ALA A 23 -7.35 -1.01 -15.20
C ALA A 23 -6.71 -2.26 -15.82
N ARG A 24 -5.82 -2.95 -15.10
CA ARG A 24 -5.17 -4.20 -15.55
C ARG A 24 -6.15 -5.32 -15.90
N GLY A 25 -7.30 -5.38 -15.23
CA GLY A 25 -8.35 -6.36 -15.55
C GLY A 25 -9.20 -5.99 -16.76
N ASN A 26 -9.19 -4.72 -17.19
CA ASN A 26 -10.17 -4.18 -18.13
C ASN A 26 -9.57 -3.62 -19.44
N TYR A 27 -8.26 -3.37 -19.52
CA TYR A 27 -7.64 -2.66 -20.65
C TYR A 27 -7.40 -3.46 -21.94
N GLN A 28 -7.81 -4.75 -21.98
CA GLN A 28 -7.77 -5.61 -23.16
C GLN A 28 -6.41 -5.64 -23.93
N TYR A 29 -5.30 -5.36 -23.25
CA TYR A 29 -3.95 -5.32 -23.83
C TYR A 29 -3.77 -4.34 -25.02
N SER A 30 -4.61 -3.31 -25.12
CA SER A 30 -4.47 -2.24 -26.12
C SER A 30 -4.29 -0.88 -25.45
N LEU A 31 -3.67 0.08 -26.16
CA LEU A 31 -3.52 1.45 -25.66
C LEU A 31 -4.87 2.16 -25.57
N GLU A 32 -5.73 1.96 -26.57
CA GLU A 32 -7.08 2.51 -26.62
C GLU A 32 -7.93 1.96 -25.47
N GLY A 33 -7.90 0.64 -25.26
CA GLY A 33 -8.59 0.00 -24.12
C GLY A 33 -8.06 0.48 -22.77
N LEU A 34 -6.78 0.83 -22.67
CA LEU A 34 -6.24 1.46 -21.46
C LEU A 34 -6.76 2.88 -21.26
N GLN A 35 -6.82 3.70 -22.32
CA GLN A 35 -7.36 5.06 -22.25
C GLN A 35 -8.83 5.06 -21.81
N GLU A 36 -9.63 4.12 -22.31
CA GLU A 36 -11.04 3.92 -21.92
C GLU A 36 -11.18 3.37 -20.50
N ALA A 37 -10.28 2.49 -20.06
CA ALA A 37 -10.32 1.89 -18.73
C ALA A 37 -9.90 2.86 -17.62
N ILE A 38 -9.09 3.89 -17.90
CA ILE A 38 -8.58 4.83 -16.88
C ILE A 38 -9.70 5.57 -16.14
N PRO A 39 -10.67 6.24 -16.81
CA PRO A 39 -11.78 6.91 -16.11
C PRO A 39 -12.57 5.94 -15.22
N CYS A 40 -12.92 4.78 -15.76
CA CYS A 40 -13.63 3.73 -15.01
C CYS A 40 -12.84 3.22 -13.81
N ALA A 41 -11.51 3.11 -13.95
CA ALA A 41 -10.62 2.71 -12.87
C ALA A 41 -10.59 3.74 -11.74
N LEU A 42 -10.56 5.02 -12.07
CA LEU A 42 -10.59 6.10 -11.08
C LEU A 42 -11.93 6.12 -10.33
N ASP A 43 -13.05 5.95 -11.05
CA ASP A 43 -14.40 5.91 -10.47
C ASP A 43 -14.66 4.65 -9.65
N SER A 44 -13.96 3.55 -9.93
CA SER A 44 -14.06 2.31 -9.16
C SER A 44 -13.61 2.46 -7.70
N VAL A 45 -12.77 3.46 -7.41
CA VAL A 45 -12.23 3.67 -6.06
C VAL A 45 -13.18 4.53 -5.25
N SER A 46 -13.97 3.90 -4.39
CA SER A 46 -14.92 4.61 -3.53
C SER A 46 -14.24 5.63 -2.60
N THR A 47 -14.96 6.68 -2.26
CA THR A 47 -14.55 7.68 -1.25
C THR A 47 -14.15 7.03 0.07
N ALA A 48 -14.88 6.01 0.51
CA ALA A 48 -14.55 5.21 1.69
C ALA A 48 -13.16 4.54 1.58
N SER A 49 -12.78 4.03 0.40
CA SER A 49 -11.44 3.49 0.16
C SER A 49 -10.36 4.57 0.20
N ILE A 50 -10.64 5.77 -0.33
CA ILE A 50 -9.74 6.93 -0.25
C ILE A 50 -9.49 7.31 1.22
N HIS A 51 -10.54 7.41 2.02
CA HIS A 51 -10.42 7.67 3.46
C HIS A 51 -9.61 6.58 4.19
N ARG A 52 -9.84 5.30 3.86
CA ARG A 52 -9.05 4.20 4.42
C ARG A 52 -7.56 4.32 4.06
N CYS A 53 -7.23 4.74 2.84
CA CYS A 53 -5.84 4.98 2.44
C CYS A 53 -5.21 6.10 3.26
N PHE A 54 -5.91 7.22 3.44
CA PHE A 54 -5.44 8.33 4.29
C PHE A 54 -5.21 7.90 5.74
N LEU A 55 -6.20 7.24 6.35
CA LEU A 55 -6.10 6.76 7.74
C LEU A 55 -4.98 5.73 7.93
N ALA A 56 -4.72 4.88 6.93
CA ALA A 56 -3.59 3.96 6.97
C ALA A 56 -2.26 4.71 7.02
N CYS A 57 -2.08 5.76 6.20
CA CYS A 57 -0.88 6.58 6.22
C CYS A 57 -0.72 7.33 7.56
N MET A 58 -1.81 7.87 8.11
CA MET A 58 -1.80 8.54 9.43
C MET A 58 -1.38 7.59 10.55
N ARG A 59 -1.88 6.35 10.59
CA ARG A 59 -1.46 5.36 11.60
C ARG A 59 0.01 5.01 11.50
N ILE A 60 0.58 4.95 10.29
CA ILE A 60 2.02 4.68 10.12
C ILE A 60 2.84 5.89 10.58
N LEU A 61 2.39 7.12 10.28
CA LEU A 61 3.05 8.34 10.76
C LEU A 61 3.02 8.43 12.29
N ASP A 62 1.88 8.13 12.90
CA ASP A 62 1.72 8.10 14.36
C ASP A 62 2.65 7.08 15.02
N ALA A 63 2.75 5.86 14.45
CA ALA A 63 3.72 4.87 14.90
C ALA A 63 5.18 5.37 14.78
N TYR A 64 5.53 6.05 13.68
CA TYR A 64 6.86 6.64 13.56
C TYR A 64 7.12 7.76 14.57
N GLN A 65 6.11 8.56 14.90
CA GLN A 65 6.21 9.59 15.94
C GLN A 65 6.37 8.98 17.34
N SER A 66 5.75 7.84 17.60
CA SER A 66 5.90 7.08 18.84
C SER A 66 7.21 6.30 18.93
N GLY A 67 8.14 6.45 17.97
CA GLY A 67 9.44 5.77 17.95
C GLY A 67 9.41 4.34 17.40
N LEU A 68 8.26 3.87 16.90
CA LEU A 68 8.14 2.55 16.27
C LEU A 68 8.65 2.62 14.83
N HIS A 69 9.95 2.40 14.66
CA HIS A 69 10.57 2.36 13.34
C HIS A 69 10.39 0.99 12.67
N TYR A 70 10.24 1.02 11.35
CA TYR A 70 10.22 -0.17 10.52
C TYR A 70 11.60 -0.84 10.58
N GLY A 71 11.66 -2.14 10.88
CA GLY A 71 12.93 -2.86 11.05
C GLY A 71 13.53 -2.80 12.46
N THR A 72 12.75 -2.40 13.47
CA THR A 72 13.12 -2.61 14.89
C THR A 72 13.16 -4.11 15.24
N ALA A 73 13.95 -4.50 16.24
CA ALA A 73 14.04 -5.90 16.68
C ALA A 73 12.65 -6.50 17.00
N GLU A 74 11.80 -5.73 17.68
CA GLU A 74 10.41 -6.09 17.97
C GLU A 74 9.55 -6.27 16.71
N PHE A 75 9.76 -5.43 15.68
CA PHE A 75 9.09 -5.57 14.39
C PHE A 75 9.55 -6.85 13.67
N HIS A 76 10.85 -7.15 13.68
CA HIS A 76 11.37 -8.41 13.15
C HIS A 76 10.75 -9.60 13.89
N GLU A 77 10.73 -9.60 15.22
CA GLU A 77 10.10 -10.66 16.00
C GLU A 77 8.59 -10.84 15.74
N ARG A 78 7.85 -9.75 15.48
CA ARG A 78 6.41 -9.81 15.16
C ARG A 78 6.13 -10.20 13.72
N VAL A 79 6.87 -9.66 12.75
CA VAL A 79 6.64 -9.89 11.31
C VAL A 79 7.16 -11.25 10.86
N TYR A 80 8.25 -11.74 11.46
CA TYR A 80 8.81 -13.05 11.14
C TYR A 80 8.02 -14.21 11.76
N LYS A 81 7.03 -13.95 12.64
CA LYS A 81 6.04 -14.93 13.15
C LYS A 81 4.90 -15.21 12.15
N SER A 82 5.20 -15.21 10.86
CA SER A 82 4.27 -15.71 9.84
C SER A 82 4.06 -17.21 10.04
N HIS A 83 2.81 -17.66 10.02
CA HIS A 83 2.43 -19.08 10.10
C HIS A 83 3.04 -19.96 8.98
N ARG A 84 3.61 -19.34 7.93
CA ARG A 84 4.25 -20.00 6.79
C ARG A 84 5.78 -19.97 6.83
N HIS A 85 6.39 -19.46 7.91
CA HIS A 85 7.84 -19.42 8.06
C HIS A 85 8.28 -20.40 9.14
N VAL A 86 9.15 -21.36 8.78
CA VAL A 86 9.80 -22.26 9.74
C VAL A 86 11.09 -21.56 10.16
N GLU A 87 11.26 -21.32 11.46
CA GLU A 87 12.51 -20.80 12.01
C GLU A 87 13.64 -21.80 11.73
N ASP A 88 14.63 -21.37 10.94
CA ASP A 88 15.85 -22.13 10.70
C ASP A 88 16.78 -21.97 11.92
N LYS A 89 16.85 -23.00 12.76
CA LYS A 89 17.59 -22.98 14.04
C LYS A 89 19.11 -23.06 13.89
N THR A 90 19.62 -23.09 12.67
CA THR A 90 21.04 -23.24 12.37
C THR A 90 21.76 -21.91 12.08
N LYS A 91 21.09 -20.77 12.21
CA LYS A 91 21.66 -19.42 12.09
C LYS A 91 21.48 -18.58 13.33
#